data_AF-A0A957Z6D8-F1
#
_entry.id   AF-A0A957Z6D8-F1
#
_cell.length_a   1.000
_cell.length_b   1.000
_cell.length_c   1.000
_cell.angle_alpha   90.00
_cell.angle_beta   90.00
_cell.angle_gamma   90.00
#
_symmetry.space_group_name_H-M   'P 1'
#
loop_
_entity.id
_entity.type
_entity.pdbx_description
1 polymer ?
#
loop_
_entity_poly.entity_id
_entity_poly.type
_entity_poly.pdbx_seq_one_letter_code
_entity_poly.pdbx_strand_id
1 'polypeptide(L)'
;LAIRNGWLYSGDLGYLDKDGFLYLVDRQKDMIISGGVNVYPRDIEEIIVRHPAVREVAVFGVPDAKWGETPVAHVILAAPDALDAEALRAWINERVEARFQRVSKVVIVEDFPRSAAGKTLKRLMRDEYEKG
;
A
#
# COMPACT_ATOMS: atom_id res chain seq x y z
N LEU A 1 -11.93 23.02 -2.30
CA LEU A 1 -12.66 23.18 -1.01
C LEU A 1 -13.17 21.81 -0.56
N ALA A 2 -13.06 21.53 0.74
CA ALA A 2 -13.40 20.23 1.34
C ALA A 2 -14.92 20.00 1.47
N ILE A 3 -15.72 21.06 1.51
CA ILE A 3 -17.19 20.97 1.47
C ILE A 3 -17.66 21.25 0.05
N ARG A 4 -18.48 20.35 -0.53
CA ARG A 4 -19.12 20.51 -1.84
C ARG A 4 -20.58 20.10 -1.73
N ASN A 5 -21.50 20.95 -2.19
CA ASN A 5 -22.94 20.68 -2.15
C ASN A 5 -23.46 20.27 -0.76
N GLY A 6 -22.95 20.87 0.32
CA GLY A 6 -23.34 20.54 1.70
C GLY A 6 -22.68 19.28 2.29
N TRP A 7 -21.86 18.56 1.52
CA TRP A 7 -21.15 17.36 1.97
C TRP A 7 -19.68 17.64 2.22
N LEU A 8 -19.15 17.12 3.34
CA LEU A 8 -17.71 17.11 3.62
C LEU A 8 -17.04 15.92 2.95
N TYR A 9 -16.10 16.19 2.06
CA TYR A 9 -15.27 15.19 1.39
C TYR A 9 -14.01 14.98 2.22
N SER A 10 -14.04 14.00 3.13
CA SER A 10 -12.91 13.66 4.02
C SER A 10 -11.67 13.19 3.25
N GLY A 11 -11.88 12.59 2.07
CA GLY A 11 -10.85 11.92 1.30
C GLY A 11 -10.51 10.53 1.83
N ASP A 12 -11.25 10.04 2.83
CA ASP A 12 -11.23 8.65 3.25
C ASP A 12 -12.29 7.89 2.43
N LEU A 13 -11.92 6.71 1.96
CA LEU A 13 -12.75 5.77 1.22
C LEU A 13 -13.25 4.71 2.19
N GLY A 14 -14.51 4.31 2.00
CA GLY A 14 -15.11 3.25 2.78
C GLY A 14 -16.32 2.66 2.07
N TYR A 15 -16.81 1.54 2.57
CA TYR A 15 -18.05 0.92 2.12
C TYR A 15 -18.93 0.56 3.32
N LEU A 16 -20.23 0.49 3.08
CA LEU A 16 -21.19 -0.05 4.02
C LEU A 16 -21.44 -1.51 3.65
N ASP A 17 -21.43 -2.40 4.64
CA ASP A 17 -21.94 -3.75 4.43
C ASP A 17 -23.48 -3.77 4.43
N LYS A 18 -24.05 -4.96 4.23
CA LYS A 18 -25.51 -5.18 4.24
C LYS A 18 -26.16 -4.92 5.61
N ASP A 19 -25.38 -4.91 6.68
CA ASP A 19 -25.85 -4.78 8.05
C ASP A 19 -25.68 -3.34 8.57
N GLY A 20 -25.16 -2.43 7.73
CA GLY A 20 -25.04 -0.99 7.99
C GLY A 20 -23.74 -0.57 8.67
N PHE A 21 -22.74 -1.46 8.76
CA PHE A 21 -21.43 -1.13 9.32
C PHE A 21 -20.54 -0.45 8.28
N LEU A 22 -19.91 0.66 8.67
CA LEU A 22 -18.97 1.40 7.83
C LEU A 22 -17.55 0.88 7.99
N TYR A 23 -16.96 0.42 6.90
CA TYR A 23 -15.57 -0.03 6.83
C TYR A 23 -14.72 1.02 6.12
N LEU A 24 -13.65 1.47 6.78
CA LEU A 24 -12.66 2.37 6.17
C LEU A 24 -11.65 1.55 5.36
N VAL A 25 -11.59 1.82 4.06
CA VAL A 25 -10.70 1.14 3.10
C VAL A 25 -9.36 1.86 3.05
N ASP A 26 -9.28 3.07 2.52
CA ASP A 26 -8.00 3.78 2.41
C ASP A 26 -8.24 5.28 2.16
N ARG A 27 -7.19 6.07 1.96
CA ARG A 27 -7.28 7.43 1.44
C ARG A 27 -7.45 7.37 -0.08
N GLN A 28 -8.34 8.21 -0.60
CA GLN A 28 -8.49 8.39 -2.06
C GLN A 28 -7.17 8.78 -2.74
N LYS A 29 -6.28 9.48 -2.03
CA LYS A 29 -4.97 9.90 -2.53
C LYS A 29 -3.91 8.80 -2.54
N ASP A 30 -4.12 7.70 -1.82
CA ASP A 30 -3.16 6.61 -1.70
C ASP A 30 -3.45 5.48 -2.71
N MET A 31 -4.58 5.54 -3.42
CA MET A 31 -4.96 4.63 -4.51
C MET A 31 -3.91 4.59 -5.62
N ILE A 32 -3.60 3.38 -6.11
CA ILE A 32 -2.64 3.14 -7.18
C ILE A 32 -3.42 2.93 -8.49
N ILE A 33 -2.96 3.50 -9.59
CA ILE A 33 -3.57 3.29 -10.92
C ILE A 33 -2.62 2.43 -11.77
N SER A 34 -2.76 1.12 -11.68
CA SER A 34 -1.91 0.16 -12.41
C SER A 34 -2.64 -0.39 -13.63
N GLY A 35 -2.18 -0.01 -14.83
CA GLY A 35 -2.79 -0.46 -16.09
C GLY A 35 -4.19 0.10 -16.34
N GLY A 36 -4.49 1.28 -15.81
CA GLY A 36 -5.83 1.87 -15.88
C GLY A 36 -6.84 1.27 -14.90
N VAL A 37 -6.39 0.40 -13.98
CA VAL A 37 -7.23 -0.21 -12.94
C VAL A 37 -6.87 0.37 -11.58
N ASN A 38 -7.90 0.68 -10.78
CA ASN A 38 -7.74 1.12 -9.40
C ASN A 38 -7.28 -0.06 -8.53
N VAL A 39 -6.17 0.13 -7.83
CA VAL A 39 -5.59 -0.83 -6.90
C VAL A 39 -5.50 -0.19 -5.53
N TYR A 40 -6.12 -0.82 -4.54
CA TYR A 40 -6.05 -0.37 -3.15
C TYR A 40 -4.81 -0.99 -2.49
N PRO A 41 -3.83 -0.19 -2.05
CA PRO A 41 -2.65 -0.71 -1.36
C PRO A 41 -3.00 -1.61 -0.18
N ARG A 42 -4.07 -1.27 0.54
CA ARG A 42 -4.51 -2.01 1.72
C ARG A 42 -4.83 -3.47 1.46
N ASP A 43 -5.44 -3.79 0.31
CA ASP A 43 -5.75 -5.17 -0.06
C ASP A 43 -4.47 -6.03 -0.11
N ILE A 44 -3.37 -5.42 -0.57
CA ILE A 44 -2.05 -6.06 -0.66
C ILE A 44 -1.40 -6.10 0.74
N GLU A 45 -1.50 -5.03 1.53
CA GLU A 45 -0.98 -4.98 2.91
C GLU A 45 -1.62 -6.04 3.80
N GLU A 46 -2.93 -6.26 3.68
CA GLU A 46 -3.68 -7.27 4.44
C GLU A 46 -3.26 -8.71 4.10
N ILE A 47 -2.70 -8.93 2.91
CA ILE A 47 -2.06 -10.20 2.54
C ILE A 47 -0.66 -10.27 3.17
N ILE A 48 0.15 -9.23 3.01
CA ILE A 48 1.55 -9.21 3.46
C ILE A 48 1.67 -9.37 4.98
N VAL A 49 0.81 -8.70 5.75
CA VAL A 49 0.84 -8.74 7.23
C VAL A 49 0.55 -10.14 7.81
N ARG A 50 0.02 -11.07 7.01
CA ARG A 50 -0.21 -12.46 7.42
C ARG A 50 1.06 -13.30 7.37
N HIS A 51 2.14 -12.82 6.75
CA HIS A 51 3.40 -13.55 6.73
C HIS A 51 4.10 -13.44 8.11
N PRO A 52 4.49 -14.55 8.75
CA PRO A 52 5.01 -14.54 10.13
C PRO A 52 6.32 -13.74 10.31
N ALA A 53 7.12 -13.61 9.25
CA ALA A 53 8.33 -12.80 9.26
C ALA A 53 8.09 -11.28 9.12
N VAL A 54 6.86 -10.83 8.84
CA VAL A 54 6.53 -9.42 8.66
C VAL A 54 6.07 -8.81 9.98
N ARG A 55 6.69 -7.69 10.37
CA ARG A 55 6.27 -6.87 11.52
C ARG A 55 5.36 -5.73 11.10
N GLU A 56 5.77 -4.97 10.10
CA GLU A 56 4.99 -3.86 9.52
C GLU A 56 5.19 -3.82 8.00
N VAL A 57 4.19 -3.28 7.29
CA VAL A 57 4.21 -3.14 5.84
C VAL A 57 3.60 -1.81 5.42
N ALA A 58 4.15 -1.22 4.36
CA ALA A 58 3.57 -0.10 3.64
C ALA A 58 3.63 -0.37 2.13
N VAL A 59 2.47 -0.41 1.49
CA VAL A 59 2.33 -0.51 0.03
C VAL A 59 1.94 0.85 -0.53
N PHE A 60 2.54 1.21 -1.65
CA PHE A 60 2.28 2.44 -2.40
C PHE A 60 2.63 2.25 -3.88
N GLY A 61 2.09 3.13 -4.72
CA GLY A 61 2.37 3.12 -6.16
C GLY A 61 3.63 3.90 -6.48
N VAL A 62 4.39 3.43 -7.46
CA VAL A 62 5.52 4.16 -8.03
C VAL A 62 5.38 4.22 -9.55
N PRO A 63 5.99 5.21 -10.24
CA PRO A 63 5.93 5.30 -11.70
C PRO A 63 6.42 4.01 -12.38
N ASP A 64 5.71 3.57 -13.43
CA ASP A 64 6.07 2.40 -14.24
C ASP A 64 5.83 2.67 -15.73
N ALA A 65 6.81 2.35 -16.57
CA ALA A 65 6.76 2.64 -18.00
C ALA A 65 5.66 1.86 -18.75
N LYS A 66 5.23 0.71 -18.24
CA LYS A 66 4.24 -0.17 -18.87
C LYS A 66 2.84 0.04 -18.29
N TRP A 67 2.75 0.22 -16.99
CA TRP A 67 1.49 0.24 -16.25
C TRP A 67 1.05 1.64 -15.82
N GLY A 68 1.88 2.67 -16.04
CA GLY A 68 1.68 4.01 -15.49
C GLY A 68 2.14 4.06 -14.04
N GLU A 69 1.51 3.28 -13.17
CA GLU A 69 1.98 3.00 -11.81
C GLU A 69 2.08 1.50 -11.55
N THR A 70 2.97 1.10 -10.64
CA THR A 70 3.06 -0.27 -10.14
C THR A 70 3.16 -0.30 -8.61
N PRO A 71 2.54 -1.28 -7.92
CA PRO A 71 2.70 -1.41 -6.47
C PRO A 71 4.13 -1.79 -6.05
N VAL A 72 4.63 -1.14 -5.01
CA VAL A 72 5.85 -1.49 -4.29
C VAL A 72 5.52 -1.67 -2.82
N ALA A 73 6.15 -2.65 -2.17
CA ALA A 73 6.02 -2.87 -0.73
C ALA A 73 7.32 -2.53 -0.02
N HIS A 74 7.26 -1.64 0.96
CA HIS A 74 8.30 -1.52 1.99
C HIS A 74 7.86 -2.35 3.20
N VAL A 75 8.79 -3.12 3.75
CA VAL A 75 8.52 -4.12 4.78
C VAL A 75 9.55 -4.00 5.89
N ILE A 76 9.06 -4.04 7.12
CA ILE A 76 9.89 -4.21 8.30
C ILE A 76 9.71 -5.65 8.78
N LEU A 77 10.81 -6.38 8.94
CA LEU A 77 10.76 -7.75 9.42
C LEU A 77 10.59 -7.83 10.95
N ALA A 78 10.05 -8.97 11.40
CA ALA A 78 9.92 -9.31 12.82
C ALA A 78 11.27 -9.65 13.48
N ALA A 79 12.21 -10.17 12.69
CA ALA A 79 13.60 -10.36 13.09
C ALA A 79 14.53 -10.04 11.89
N PRO A 80 15.75 -9.55 12.14
CA PRO A 80 16.75 -9.37 11.09
C PRO A 80 16.96 -10.66 10.29
N ASP A 81 17.10 -10.53 8.97
CA ASP A 81 17.37 -11.63 8.03
C ASP A 81 16.35 -12.80 8.06
N ALA A 82 15.18 -12.61 8.66
CA ALA A 82 14.15 -13.64 8.78
C ALA A 82 13.55 -14.06 7.41
N LEU A 83 13.68 -13.20 6.39
CA LEU A 83 13.18 -13.45 5.05
C LEU A 83 13.89 -12.56 4.03
N ASP A 84 14.16 -13.11 2.85
CA ASP A 84 14.70 -12.36 1.71
C ASP A 84 13.60 -11.56 0.98
N ALA A 85 13.97 -10.40 0.42
CA ALA A 85 13.03 -9.50 -0.25
C ALA A 85 12.43 -10.12 -1.53
N GLU A 86 13.21 -10.85 -2.32
CA GLU A 86 12.73 -11.52 -3.53
C GLU A 86 11.83 -12.70 -3.20
N ALA A 87 12.18 -13.46 -2.16
CA ALA A 87 11.33 -14.52 -1.62
C ALA A 87 9.97 -13.98 -1.16
N LEU A 88 9.95 -12.86 -0.42
CA LEU A 88 8.70 -12.21 -0.02
C LEU A 88 7.93 -11.70 -1.23
N ARG A 89 8.59 -11.09 -2.23
CA ARG A 89 7.94 -10.63 -3.46
C ARG A 89 7.23 -11.78 -4.18
N ALA A 90 7.90 -12.91 -4.33
CA ALA A 90 7.31 -14.11 -4.95
C ALA A 90 6.10 -14.59 -4.15
N TRP A 91 6.25 -14.71 -2.83
CA TRP A 91 5.17 -15.13 -1.92
C TRP A 91 3.93 -14.24 -2.01
N ILE A 92 4.11 -12.92 -2.11
CA ILE A 92 3.02 -11.94 -2.28
C ILE A 92 2.33 -12.15 -3.63
N ASN A 93 3.11 -12.22 -4.70
CA ASN A 93 2.59 -12.27 -6.06
C ASN A 93 1.86 -13.57 -6.42
N GLU A 94 2.06 -14.63 -5.62
CA GLU A 94 1.27 -15.87 -5.65
C GLU A 94 -0.10 -15.74 -4.96
N ARG A 95 -0.28 -14.75 -4.07
CA ARG A 95 -1.45 -14.62 -3.19
C ARG A 95 -2.39 -13.48 -3.52
N VAL A 96 -1.92 -12.48 -4.28
CA VAL A 96 -2.80 -11.45 -4.83
C VAL A 96 -3.70 -12.01 -5.92
N GLU A 97 -4.96 -11.58 -5.95
CA GLU A 97 -5.99 -12.16 -6.83
C GLU A 97 -5.81 -11.75 -8.29
N ALA A 98 -5.27 -10.55 -8.52
CA ALA A 98 -5.15 -9.96 -9.84
C ALA A 98 -3.71 -9.59 -10.21
N ARG A 99 -3.40 -9.69 -11.51
CA ARG A 99 -2.07 -9.34 -12.04
C ARG A 99 -1.67 -7.89 -11.76
N PHE A 100 -2.62 -6.96 -11.76
CA PHE A 100 -2.38 -5.54 -11.48
C PHE A 100 -2.13 -5.24 -10.00
N GLN A 101 -2.42 -6.18 -9.09
CA GLN A 101 -2.08 -6.07 -7.66
C GLN A 101 -0.67 -6.58 -7.34
N ARG A 102 0.01 -7.21 -8.31
CA ARG A 102 1.35 -7.75 -8.09
C ARG A 102 2.32 -6.61 -7.79
N VAL A 103 3.10 -6.80 -6.73
CA VAL A 103 4.15 -5.85 -6.37
C VAL A 103 5.36 -6.08 -7.29
N SER A 104 5.89 -5.00 -7.85
CA SER A 104 7.08 -5.04 -8.71
C SER A 104 8.37 -5.16 -7.89
N LYS A 105 8.36 -4.63 -6.65
CA LYS A 105 9.50 -4.62 -5.75
C LYS A 105 9.06 -4.76 -4.30
N VAL A 106 9.89 -5.46 -3.53
CA VAL A 106 9.86 -5.44 -2.06
C VAL A 106 11.17 -4.83 -1.58
N VAL A 107 11.10 -3.95 -0.59
CA VAL A 107 12.26 -3.37 0.07
C VAL A 107 12.14 -3.63 1.56
N ILE A 108 13.17 -4.27 2.13
CA ILE A 108 13.27 -4.46 3.57
C ILE A 108 13.93 -3.21 4.16
N VAL A 109 13.28 -2.59 5.14
CA VAL A 109 13.77 -1.38 5.82
C VAL A 109 13.79 -1.59 7.33
N GLU A 110 14.61 -0.81 8.02
CA GLU A 110 14.73 -0.88 9.48
C GLU A 110 13.53 -0.23 10.20
N ASP A 111 13.04 0.90 9.65
CA ASP A 111 11.86 1.61 10.12
C ASP A 111 11.21 2.43 8.99
N PHE A 112 10.00 2.93 9.24
CA PHE A 112 9.27 3.81 8.34
C PHE A 112 9.37 5.28 8.78
N PRO A 113 9.34 6.24 7.84
CA PRO A 113 9.19 7.63 8.19
C PRO A 113 7.81 7.86 8.81
N ARG A 114 7.76 8.51 9.98
CA ARG A 114 6.53 8.78 10.72
C ARG A 114 6.34 10.27 11.00
N SER A 115 5.09 10.72 11.09
CA SER A 115 4.76 12.05 11.58
C SER A 115 4.98 12.16 13.09
N ALA A 116 4.92 13.37 13.64
CA ALA A 116 4.93 13.58 15.10
C ALA A 116 3.79 12.85 15.83
N ALA A 117 2.70 12.50 15.13
CA ALA A 117 1.59 11.71 15.65
C ALA A 117 1.77 10.19 15.43
N GLY A 118 2.94 9.74 14.98
CA GLY A 118 3.27 8.32 14.74
C GLY A 118 2.73 7.74 13.43
N LYS A 119 2.06 8.53 12.58
CA LYS A 119 1.50 8.03 11.32
C LYS A 119 2.61 7.79 10.29
N THR A 120 2.64 6.60 9.69
CA THR A 120 3.51 6.28 8.56
C THR A 120 3.28 7.22 7.37
N LEU A 121 4.35 7.81 6.86
CA LEU A 121 4.34 8.79 5.79
C LEU A 121 4.77 8.15 4.46
N LYS A 122 3.86 7.36 3.86
CA LYS A 122 4.09 6.67 2.56
C LYS A 122 4.63 7.59 1.45
N ARG A 123 4.20 8.86 1.44
CA ARG A 123 4.69 9.86 0.49
C ARG A 123 6.22 10.00 0.50
N LEU A 124 6.85 10.02 1.68
CA LEU A 124 8.32 10.18 1.75
C LEU A 124 9.06 9.00 1.15
N MET A 125 8.55 7.78 1.34
CA MET A 125 9.11 6.57 0.70
C MET A 125 8.87 6.57 -0.81
N ARG A 126 7.72 7.09 -1.27
CA ARG A 126 7.41 7.24 -2.70
C ARG A 126 8.31 8.26 -3.39
N ASP A 127 8.59 9.39 -2.75
CA ASP A 127 9.44 10.47 -3.29
C ASP A 127 10.85 9.96 -3.67
N GLU A 128 11.33 8.85 -3.08
CA GLU A 128 12.61 8.21 -3.43
C GLU A 128 12.62 7.59 -4.84
N TYR A 129 11.44 7.25 -5.38
CA TYR A 129 11.28 6.63 -6.70
C TYR A 129 11.04 7.66 -7.80
N GLU A 130 10.60 8.87 -7.46
CA GLU A 130 10.33 9.94 -8.42
C GLU A 130 11.57 10.80 -8.73
N LYS A 131 12.60 10.70 -7.90
CA LYS A 131 13.87 11.44 -8.05
C LYS A 131 14.92 10.70 -8.88
N GLY A 132 14.64 9.47 -9.31
CA GLY A 132 15.49 8.64 -10.18
C GLY A 132 14.87 8.49 -11.56
#